data_AF-A0A945SCU7-F1
#
_entry.id   AF-A0A945SCU7-F1
#
_cell.length_a   1.000
_cell.length_b   1.000
_cell.length_c   1.000
_cell.angle_alpha   90.00
_cell.angle_beta   90.00
_cell.angle_gamma   90.00
#
_symmetry.space_group_name_H-M   'P 1'
#
loop_
_entity.id
_entity.type
_entity.pdbx_description
1 polymer ?
#
loop_
_entity_poly.entity_id
_entity_poly.type
_entity_poly.pdbx_seq_one_letter_code
_entity_poly.pdbx_strand_id
1 'polypeptide(L)'
;MFNPFQSIDWHPDPSALRRFGRSLLFSGLGSLVLFSAIRVSLSPWRHLASLQVTACIIAALGGVCVVAPYPIGRAIHGGWFAFACTISMAVTNVLLAAVYFTVFLITAVFLRLSGRDPLRLRRKNADRSMWIPHQTEDKPWRYYRQY
;
A
#
# COMPACT_ATOMS: atom_id res chain seq x y z
N MET A 1 -8.22 -12.73 8.03
CA MET A 1 -8.01 -11.76 6.93
C MET A 1 -9.26 -10.92 6.84
N PHE A 2 -9.18 -9.62 7.11
CA PHE A 2 -10.33 -8.72 6.96
C PHE A 2 -10.67 -8.64 5.47
N ASN A 3 -11.91 -8.91 5.08
CA ASN A 3 -12.32 -8.83 3.68
C ASN A 3 -12.79 -7.39 3.38
N PRO A 4 -12.00 -6.55 2.68
CA PRO A 4 -12.36 -5.17 2.43
C PRO A 4 -13.55 -5.02 1.47
N PHE A 5 -13.95 -6.09 0.78
CA PHE A 5 -15.15 -6.08 -0.07
C PHE A 5 -16.46 -6.12 0.73
N GLN A 6 -16.42 -6.46 2.02
CA GLN A 6 -17.59 -6.44 2.90
C GLN A 6 -17.98 -5.03 3.35
N SER A 7 -17.04 -4.07 3.38
CA SER A 7 -17.32 -2.68 3.71
C SER A 7 -17.88 -1.86 2.54
N ILE A 8 -18.07 -2.48 1.37
CA ILE A 8 -18.61 -1.80 0.20
C ILE A 8 -20.14 -1.84 0.30
N ASP A 9 -20.78 -0.67 0.34
CA ASP A 9 -22.22 -0.55 0.22
C ASP A 9 -22.65 -0.84 -1.23
N TRP A 10 -23.03 -2.09 -1.50
CA TRP A 10 -23.47 -2.54 -2.83
C TRP A 10 -24.87 -2.02 -3.23
N HIS A 11 -25.63 -1.50 -2.28
CA HIS A 11 -26.95 -0.89 -2.47
C HIS A 11 -26.97 0.56 -1.97
N PRO A 12 -26.22 1.46 -2.62
CA PRO A 12 -26.20 2.86 -2.20
C PRO A 12 -27.57 3.52 -2.48
N ASP A 13 -27.96 4.40 -1.56
CA ASP A 13 -29.10 5.29 -1.76
C ASP A 13 -28.85 6.20 -2.99
N PRO A 14 -29.86 6.45 -3.85
CA PRO A 14 -29.71 7.30 -5.04
C PRO A 14 -29.12 8.70 -4.75
N SER A 15 -29.32 9.27 -3.56
CA SER A 15 -28.71 10.55 -3.20
C SER A 15 -27.20 10.45 -2.94
N ALA A 16 -26.73 9.33 -2.37
CA ALA A 16 -25.32 9.03 -2.14
C ALA A 16 -24.58 8.84 -3.47
N LEU A 17 -25.24 8.20 -4.44
CA LEU A 17 -24.69 7.99 -5.79
C LEU A 17 -24.42 9.32 -6.52
N ARG A 18 -25.33 10.29 -6.39
CA ARG A 18 -25.15 11.65 -6.95
C ARG A 18 -24.06 12.44 -6.23
N ARG A 19 -23.85 12.23 -4.92
CA ARG A 19 -22.72 12.83 -4.18
C ARG A 19 -21.39 12.26 -4.68
N PHE A 20 -21.33 10.94 -4.86
CA PHE A 20 -20.16 10.26 -5.46
C PHE A 20 -19.87 10.78 -6.88
N GLY A 21 -20.88 10.84 -7.75
CA GLY A 21 -20.74 11.39 -9.10
C GLY A 21 -20.23 12.83 -9.11
N ARG A 22 -20.74 13.68 -8.20
CA ARG A 22 -20.24 15.05 -8.02
C ARG A 22 -18.78 15.08 -7.56
N SER A 23 -18.38 14.24 -6.60
CA SER A 23 -16.98 14.19 -6.16
C SER A 23 -16.03 13.75 -7.28
N LEU A 24 -16.42 12.77 -8.11
CA LEU A 24 -15.66 12.36 -9.28
C LEU A 24 -15.56 13.48 -10.34
N LEU A 25 -16.65 14.20 -10.58
CA LEU A 25 -16.66 15.36 -11.47
C LEU A 25 -15.71 16.46 -11.01
N PHE A 26 -15.82 16.87 -9.74
CA PHE A 26 -14.97 17.93 -9.20
C PHE A 26 -13.50 17.50 -9.16
N SER A 27 -13.21 16.24 -8.80
CA SER A 27 -11.85 15.71 -8.84
C SER A 27 -11.31 15.65 -10.27
N GLY A 28 -12.10 15.19 -11.24
CA GLY A 28 -11.73 15.10 -12.64
C GLY A 28 -11.46 16.49 -13.24
N LEU A 29 -12.40 17.43 -13.09
CA LEU A 29 -12.27 18.81 -13.54
C LEU A 29 -11.11 19.54 -12.86
N GLY A 30 -10.97 19.38 -11.54
CA GLY A 30 -9.85 19.97 -10.79
C GLY A 30 -8.50 19.46 -11.27
N SER A 31 -8.37 18.15 -11.50
CA SER A 31 -7.15 17.57 -12.07
C SER A 31 -6.87 18.05 -13.51
N LEU A 32 -7.92 18.20 -14.33
CA LEU A 32 -7.80 18.72 -15.69
C LEU A 32 -7.28 20.17 -15.70
N VAL A 33 -7.87 21.03 -14.86
CA VAL A 33 -7.44 22.43 -14.71
C VAL A 33 -5.99 22.49 -14.23
N LEU A 34 -5.65 21.73 -13.18
CA LEU A 34 -4.29 21.67 -12.65
C LEU A 34 -3.27 21.22 -13.71
N PHE A 35 -3.51 20.09 -14.39
CA PHE A 35 -2.59 19.60 -15.41
C PHE A 35 -2.55 20.49 -16.65
N SER A 36 -3.64 21.19 -17.00
CA SER A 36 -3.63 22.20 -18.06
C SER A 36 -2.80 23.43 -17.70
N ALA A 37 -2.90 23.93 -16.46
CA ALA A 37 -2.11 25.05 -15.97
C ALA A 37 -0.61 24.70 -15.93
N ILE A 38 -0.27 23.50 -15.45
CA ILE A 38 1.11 22.98 -15.45
C ILE A 38 1.66 22.89 -16.88
N ARG A 39 0.85 22.42 -17.85
CA ARG A 39 1.27 22.29 -19.27
C ARG A 39 1.47 23.64 -19.96
N VAL A 40 0.74 24.68 -19.55
CA VAL A 40 0.89 26.05 -20.06
C VAL A 40 2.12 26.73 -19.44
N SER A 41 2.39 26.51 -18.15
CA SER A 41 3.57 27.09 -17.47
C SER A 41 4.88 26.34 -17.72
N LEU A 42 4.83 25.03 -18.02
CA LEU A 42 5.99 24.18 -18.23
C LEU A 42 5.86 23.47 -19.59
N SER A 43 6.60 23.99 -20.58
CA SER A 43 6.69 23.58 -22.00
C SER A 43 6.86 22.07 -22.26
N PRO A 44 6.71 21.60 -23.53
CA PRO A 44 5.75 20.59 -23.95
C PRO A 44 6.19 19.16 -23.58
N TRP A 45 6.03 18.77 -22.33
CA TRP A 45 6.14 17.35 -21.97
C TRP A 45 4.93 16.60 -22.53
N ARG A 46 5.15 15.81 -23.59
CA ARG A 46 4.12 14.97 -24.24
C ARG A 46 3.40 14.04 -23.25
N HIS A 47 4.02 13.70 -22.12
CA HIS A 47 3.42 12.92 -21.04
C HIS A 47 2.29 13.67 -20.29
N LEU A 48 2.20 15.00 -20.36
CA LEU A 48 1.03 15.70 -19.79
C LEU A 48 -0.23 15.53 -20.64
N ALA A 49 -0.09 15.25 -21.95
CA ALA A 49 -1.25 14.97 -22.79
C ALA A 49 -1.98 13.69 -22.36
N SER A 50 -1.24 12.63 -22.00
CA SER A 50 -1.84 11.40 -21.50
C SER A 50 -2.55 11.60 -20.16
N LEU A 51 -1.99 12.44 -19.28
CA LEU A 51 -2.64 12.78 -18.00
C LEU A 51 -3.94 13.58 -18.20
N GLN A 52 -3.98 14.46 -19.20
CA GLN A 52 -5.19 15.21 -19.56
C GLN A 52 -6.29 14.29 -20.13
N VAL A 53 -5.93 13.31 -20.96
CA VAL A 53 -6.88 12.30 -21.45
C VAL A 53 -7.46 11.50 -20.29
N THR A 54 -6.63 11.08 -19.33
CA THR A 54 -7.09 10.39 -18.11
C THR A 54 -8.03 11.27 -17.28
N ALA A 55 -7.70 12.55 -17.10
CA ALA A 55 -8.55 13.49 -16.39
C ALA A 55 -9.91 13.73 -17.09
N CYS A 56 -9.92 13.82 -18.42
CA CYS A 56 -11.15 13.86 -19.23
C CYS A 56 -12.00 12.61 -19.04
N ILE A 57 -11.38 11.42 -19.04
CA ILE A 57 -12.08 10.15 -18.83
C ILE A 57 -12.72 10.10 -17.44
N ILE A 58 -12.00 10.53 -16.39
CA ILE A 58 -12.51 10.60 -15.02
C ILE A 58 -13.67 11.59 -14.91
N ALA A 59 -13.55 12.77 -15.52
CA ALA A 59 -14.62 13.77 -15.55
C ALA A 59 -15.85 13.25 -16.32
N ALA A 60 -15.65 12.59 -17.46
CA ALA A 60 -16.74 11.99 -18.23
C ALA A 60 -17.44 10.87 -17.44
N LEU A 61 -16.69 9.99 -16.77
CA LEU A 61 -17.23 8.97 -15.88
C LEU A 61 -18.03 9.56 -14.72
N GLY A 62 -17.55 10.65 -14.11
CA GLY A 62 -18.29 11.39 -13.10
C GLY A 62 -19.60 11.99 -13.64
N GLY A 63 -19.57 12.56 -14.85
CA GLY A 63 -20.74 13.13 -15.52
C GLY A 63 -21.79 12.08 -15.84
N VAL A 64 -21.35 10.94 -16.36
CA VAL A 64 -22.21 9.77 -16.56
C VAL A 64 -22.81 9.31 -15.24
N CYS A 65 -22.06 9.27 -14.14
CA CYS A 65 -22.62 8.88 -12.83
C CYS A 65 -23.67 9.85 -12.27
N VAL A 66 -23.64 11.13 -12.64
CA VAL A 66 -24.64 12.13 -12.22
C VAL A 66 -25.91 12.06 -13.05
N VAL A 67 -25.79 11.77 -14.36
CA VAL A 67 -26.92 11.78 -15.31
C VAL A 67 -27.53 10.38 -15.52
N ALA A 68 -26.77 9.31 -15.32
CA ALA A 68 -27.19 7.96 -15.65
C ALA A 68 -28.28 7.41 -14.71
N PRO A 69 -29.12 6.48 -15.22
CA PRO A 69 -30.10 5.77 -14.42
C PRO A 69 -29.44 4.97 -13.27
N TYR A 70 -30.18 4.82 -12.17
CA TYR A 70 -29.79 4.11 -10.94
C TYR A 70 -28.98 2.80 -11.14
N PRO A 71 -29.37 1.85 -12.03
CA PRO A 71 -28.62 0.61 -12.21
C PRO A 71 -27.20 0.81 -12.73
N ILE A 72 -26.97 1.79 -13.62
CA ILE A 72 -25.67 2.02 -14.26
C ILE A 72 -24.71 2.70 -13.27
N GLY A 73 -25.18 3.74 -12.57
CA GLY A 73 -24.36 4.39 -11.56
C GLY A 73 -23.97 3.43 -10.43
N ARG A 74 -24.87 2.52 -10.03
CA ARG A 74 -24.58 1.49 -9.03
C ARG A 74 -23.45 0.55 -9.47
N ALA A 75 -23.46 0.10 -10.72
CA ALA A 75 -22.40 -0.77 -11.24
C ALA A 75 -21.04 -0.05 -11.29
N ILE A 76 -21.01 1.21 -11.71
CA ILE A 76 -19.79 2.02 -11.74
C ILE A 76 -19.26 2.27 -10.32
N HIS A 77 -20.14 2.62 -9.37
CA HIS A 77 -19.77 2.80 -7.97
C HIS A 77 -19.17 1.52 -7.38
N GLY A 78 -19.86 0.38 -7.52
CA GLY A 78 -19.38 -0.91 -7.04
C GLY A 78 -18.03 -1.29 -7.66
N GLY A 79 -17.87 -1.14 -8.97
CA GLY A 79 -16.61 -1.40 -9.67
C GLY A 79 -15.47 -0.49 -9.21
N TRP A 80 -15.74 0.80 -9.02
CA TRP A 80 -14.77 1.78 -8.54
C TRP A 80 -14.26 1.45 -7.14
N PHE A 81 -15.17 1.15 -6.21
CA PHE A 81 -14.81 0.77 -4.85
C PHE A 81 -14.12 -0.59 -4.80
N ALA A 82 -14.54 -1.56 -5.60
CA ALA A 82 -13.85 -2.84 -5.71
C ALA A 82 -12.40 -2.65 -6.16
N PHE A 83 -12.17 -1.82 -7.19
CA PHE A 83 -10.82 -1.50 -7.67
C PHE A 83 -9.98 -0.78 -6.61
N ALA A 84 -10.57 0.18 -5.89
CA ALA A 84 -9.91 0.86 -4.78
C ALA A 84 -9.51 -0.13 -3.67
N CYS A 85 -10.35 -1.12 -3.36
CA CYS A 85 -10.03 -2.18 -2.41
C CYS A 85 -8.85 -3.04 -2.88
N THR A 86 -8.79 -3.43 -4.15
CA THR A 86 -7.66 -4.21 -4.69
C THR A 86 -6.35 -3.44 -4.61
N ILE A 87 -6.37 -2.15 -4.95
CA ILE A 87 -5.20 -1.27 -4.79
C ILE A 87 -4.81 -1.16 -3.32
N SER A 88 -5.78 -0.94 -2.43
CA SER A 88 -5.54 -0.80 -0.99
C SER A 88 -4.88 -2.05 -0.41
N MET A 89 -5.26 -3.25 -0.84
CA MET A 89 -4.58 -4.49 -0.45
C MET A 89 -3.11 -4.48 -0.87
N ALA A 90 -2.81 -4.12 -2.13
CA ALA A 90 -1.44 -4.05 -2.61
C ALA A 90 -0.62 -2.98 -1.84
N VAL A 91 -1.18 -1.78 -1.69
CA VAL A 91 -0.54 -0.65 -1.00
C VAL A 91 -0.26 -0.98 0.46
N THR A 92 -1.19 -1.63 1.16
CA THR A 92 -0.99 -2.01 2.57
C THR A 92 0.16 -2.99 2.73
N ASN A 93 0.25 -4.00 1.86
CA ASN A 93 1.35 -4.96 1.88
C ASN A 93 2.69 -4.30 1.52
N VAL A 94 2.69 -3.45 0.49
CA VAL A 94 3.89 -2.71 0.08
C VAL A 94 4.35 -1.76 1.19
N LEU A 95 3.43 -1.06 1.85
CA LEU A 95 3.75 -0.18 2.97
C LEU A 95 4.30 -0.96 4.16
N LEU A 96 3.68 -2.10 4.50
CA LEU A 96 4.17 -2.98 5.56
C LEU A 96 5.57 -3.50 5.25
N ALA A 97 5.81 -3.94 4.00
CA ALA A 97 7.14 -4.35 3.55
C ALA A 97 8.14 -3.19 3.60
N ALA A 98 7.75 -2.00 3.15
CA ALA A 98 8.61 -0.82 3.17
C ALA A 98 9.00 -0.45 4.61
N VAL A 99 8.05 -0.46 5.55
CA VAL A 99 8.32 -0.21 6.97
C VAL A 99 9.23 -1.31 7.53
N TYR A 100 8.92 -2.58 7.27
CA TYR A 100 9.72 -3.71 7.73
C TYR A 100 11.16 -3.59 7.22
N PHE A 101 11.37 -3.47 5.92
CA PHE A 101 12.71 -3.35 5.37
C PHE A 101 13.39 -2.07 5.85
N THR A 102 12.73 -0.93 5.87
CA THR A 102 13.38 0.31 6.33
C THR A 102 13.86 0.17 7.78
N VAL A 103 13.02 -0.29 8.70
CA VAL A 103 13.39 -0.40 10.11
C VAL A 103 14.42 -1.51 10.34
N PHE A 104 14.13 -2.74 9.88
CA PHE A 104 14.96 -3.90 10.17
C PHE A 104 16.25 -3.89 9.34
N LEU A 105 16.21 -3.51 8.06
CA LEU A 105 17.41 -3.44 7.23
C LEU A 105 18.34 -2.35 7.74
N ILE A 106 17.84 -1.15 8.05
CA ILE A 106 18.69 -0.07 8.59
C ILE A 106 19.32 -0.53 9.91
N THR A 107 18.53 -1.13 10.81
CA THR A 107 19.05 -1.65 12.09
C THR A 107 20.11 -2.73 11.88
N ALA A 108 19.87 -3.68 10.97
CA ALA A 108 20.82 -4.73 10.62
C ALA A 108 22.11 -4.16 10.01
N VAL A 109 22.00 -3.14 9.15
CA VAL A 109 23.14 -2.42 8.56
C VAL A 109 23.95 -1.73 9.66
N PHE A 110 23.31 -1.02 10.58
CA PHE A 110 23.99 -0.39 11.73
C PHE A 110 24.72 -1.41 12.62
N LEU A 111 24.08 -2.54 12.94
CA LEU A 111 24.70 -3.61 13.71
C LEU A 111 25.90 -4.22 12.99
N ARG A 112 25.77 -4.44 11.67
CA ARG A 112 26.84 -4.96 10.82
C ARG A 112 28.03 -4.00 10.73
N LEU A 113 27.78 -2.70 10.59
CA LEU A 113 28.83 -1.66 10.63
C LEU A 113 29.50 -1.59 12.01
N SER A 114 28.75 -1.84 13.09
CA SER A 114 29.29 -1.91 14.46
C SER A 114 30.03 -3.23 14.76
N GLY A 115 30.16 -4.14 13.80
CA GLY A 115 30.83 -5.43 13.97
C GLY A 115 30.05 -6.45 14.84
N ARG A 116 28.80 -6.15 15.22
CA ARG A 116 27.96 -7.04 16.02
C ARG A 116 27.19 -7.98 15.09
N ASP A 117 27.44 -9.29 15.23
CA ASP A 117 26.70 -10.36 14.55
C ASP A 117 25.88 -11.16 15.59
N PRO A 118 24.76 -10.60 16.10
CA PRO A 118 23.96 -11.26 17.13
C PRO A 118 23.35 -12.58 16.66
N LEU A 119 23.08 -12.69 15.36
CA LEU A 119 22.50 -13.89 14.74
C LEU A 119 23.58 -14.90 14.31
N ARG A 120 24.88 -14.57 14.49
CA ARG A 120 26.02 -15.40 14.08
C ARG A 120 25.89 -15.90 12.63
N LEU A 121 25.32 -15.06 11.76
CA LEU A 121 24.99 -15.40 10.37
C LEU A 121 26.24 -15.58 9.50
N ARG A 122 27.39 -15.04 9.93
CA ARG A 122 28.66 -15.37 9.29
C ARG A 122 28.99 -16.84 9.49
N ARG A 123 28.89 -17.64 8.42
CA ARG A 123 29.44 -19.00 8.35
C ARG A 123 30.92 -18.96 8.75
N LYS A 124 31.24 -19.47 9.94
CA LYS A 124 32.62 -19.77 10.35
C LYS A 124 33.01 -21.10 9.71
N ASN A 125 33.48 -21.04 8.46
CA ASN A 125 33.96 -22.15 7.63
C ASN A 125 32.84 -23.11 7.18
N ALA A 126 32.85 -23.46 5.89
CA ALA A 126 31.91 -24.44 5.32
C ALA A 126 32.08 -25.85 5.93
N ASP A 127 33.27 -26.14 6.48
CA ASP A 127 33.66 -27.46 6.96
C ASP A 127 33.52 -27.63 8.49
N ARG A 128 33.10 -26.60 9.24
CA ARG A 128 32.91 -26.68 10.70
C ARG A 128 31.44 -26.67 11.07
N SER A 129 31.05 -27.66 11.88
CA SER A 129 29.68 -27.78 12.38
C SER A 129 29.25 -26.50 13.14
N MET A 130 28.00 -26.07 12.95
CA MET A 130 27.41 -24.93 13.67
C MET A 130 27.02 -25.27 15.12
N TRP A 131 27.38 -26.47 15.62
CA TRP A 131 27.10 -26.85 16.99
C TRP A 131 27.74 -25.85 17.95
N ILE A 132 26.89 -25.19 18.75
CA ILE A 132 27.33 -24.37 19.86
C ILE A 132 27.55 -25.34 21.01
N PRO A 133 28.79 -25.52 21.51
CA PRO A 133 29.05 -26.40 22.63
C PRO A 133 28.22 -25.91 23.82
N HIS A 134 27.40 -26.82 24.35
CA HIS A 134 26.63 -26.57 25.54
C HIS A 134 27.61 -26.38 26.70
N GLN A 135 27.54 -25.25 27.39
CA GLN A 135 28.28 -25.07 28.63
C GLN A 135 27.56 -25.89 29.71
N THR A 136 28.02 -27.12 29.93
CA THR A 136 27.68 -27.86 31.14
C THR A 136 28.20 -27.07 32.33
N GLU A 137 27.31 -26.50 33.12
CA GLU A 137 27.68 -25.94 34.41
C GLU A 137 28.12 -27.08 35.33
N ASP A 138 29.37 -27.06 35.79
CA ASP A 138 30.03 -28.11 36.59
C ASP A 138 29.41 -28.34 37.99
N LYS A 139 28.29 -27.69 38.31
CA LYS A 139 27.68 -27.72 39.65
C LYS A 139 26.27 -28.31 39.58
N PRO A 140 26.12 -29.64 39.71
CA PRO A 140 24.82 -30.32 39.77
C PRO A 140 23.89 -29.71 40.82
N TRP A 141 24.46 -29.22 41.92
CA TRP A 141 23.75 -28.64 43.06
C TRP A 141 22.99 -27.34 42.75
N ARG A 142 23.29 -26.64 41.65
CA ARG A 142 22.62 -25.39 41.29
C ARG A 142 21.22 -25.61 40.73
N TYR A 143 20.96 -26.76 40.12
CA TYR A 143 19.63 -27.16 39.64
C TYR A 143 18.64 -27.37 40.81
N TYR A 144 19.14 -27.74 41.99
CA TYR A 144 18.30 -27.98 43.17
C TYR A 144 17.89 -26.71 43.92
N ARG A 145 18.30 -25.52 43.47
CA ARG A 145 17.98 -24.22 44.11
C ARG A 145 16.98 -23.36 43.31
N GLN A 146 16.27 -23.95 42.37
CA GLN A 146 15.34 -23.21 41.50
C GLN A 146 13.92 -23.02 42.07
N TYR A 147 13.65 -23.51 43.29
CA TYR A 147 12.38 -23.32 44.00
C TYR A 147 12.61 -22.78 45.40
#